data_AF-A0A970KVR6-F1
#
_entry.id   AF-A0A970KVR6-F1
#
_cell.length_a   1.000
_cell.length_b   1.000
_cell.length_c   1.000
_cell.angle_alpha   90.00
_cell.angle_beta   90.00
_cell.angle_gamma   90.00
#
_symmetry.space_group_name_H-M   'P 1'
#
loop_
_entity.id
_entity.type
_entity.pdbx_description
1 polymer ?
#
loop_
_entity_poly.entity_id
_entity_poly.type
_entity_poly.pdbx_seq_one_letter_code
_entity_poly.pdbx_strand_id
1 'polypeptide(L)' 'LERLEKELGIKAGDSTDDGLFSLEVVRCLGACGLSPVMTINENTYGLVKPDAIPQILMAYRPAGVA' A
#
# COMPACT_ATOMS: atom_id res chain seq x y z
N LEU A 1 -7.77 1.77 4.95
CA LEU A 1 -7.16 0.47 5.32
C LEU A 1 -7.89 -0.66 4.62
N GLU A 2 -9.21 -0.77 4.81
CA GLU A 2 -10.06 -1.84 4.24
C GLU A 2 -9.87 -2.11 2.74
N ARG A 3 -9.63 -1.06 1.93
CA ARG A 3 -9.38 -1.24 0.49
C ARG A 3 -8.04 -1.93 0.21
N LEU A 4 -6.97 -1.59 0.94
CA LEU A 4 -5.67 -2.28 0.82
C LEU A 4 -5.80 -3.74 1.21
N GLU A 5 -6.50 -4.01 2.32
CA GLU A 5 -6.74 -5.38 2.81
C GLU A 5 -7.56 -6.21 1.81
N LYS A 6 -8.55 -5.62 1.15
CA LYS A 6 -9.32 -6.29 0.08
C LYS A 6 -8.50 -6.54 -1.19
N GLU A 7 -7.70 -5.58 -1.63
CA GLU A 7 -6.93 -5.69 -2.88
C GLU A 7 -5.74 -6.64 -2.73
N LEU A 8 -5.12 -6.69 -1.55
CA LEU A 8 -4.00 -7.58 -1.24
C LEU A 8 -4.45 -8.92 -0.66
N GLY A 9 -5.66 -9.01 -0.11
CA GLY A 9 -6.18 -10.22 0.53
C GLY A 9 -5.57 -10.54 1.88
N ILE A 10 -4.82 -9.60 2.48
CA ILE A 10 -4.13 -9.75 3.77
C ILE A 10 -4.62 -8.72 4.78
N LYS A 11 -4.31 -8.94 6.06
CA LYS A 11 -4.61 -7.97 7.13
C LYS A 11 -3.44 -7.03 7.37
N ALA A 12 -3.75 -5.91 8.01
CA ALA A 12 -2.74 -5.02 8.56
C ALA A 12 -1.81 -5.75 9.54
N GLY A 13 -0.51 -5.79 9.21
CA GLY A 13 0.55 -6.49 9.93
C GLY A 13 1.03 -7.77 9.24
N ASP A 14 0.36 -8.21 8.18
CA ASP A 14 0.72 -9.42 7.43
C ASP A 14 1.43 -9.10 6.10
N SER A 15 2.00 -10.15 5.50
CA SER A 15 2.58 -10.10 4.15
C SER A 15 1.81 -11.00 3.20
N THR A 16 1.79 -10.63 1.93
CA THR A 16 1.15 -11.41 0.87
C THR A 16 1.92 -12.71 0.65
N ASP A 17 1.22 -13.80 0.36
CA ASP A 17 1.84 -15.12 0.15
C ASP A 17 2.80 -15.12 -1.07
N ASP A 18 2.52 -14.26 -2.06
CA ASP A 18 3.39 -14.02 -3.21
C ASP A 18 4.74 -13.36 -2.87
N GLY A 19 4.93 -12.88 -1.64
CA GLY A 19 6.14 -12.19 -1.21
C GLY A 19 6.35 -10.81 -1.85
N LEU A 20 5.35 -10.29 -2.56
CA LEU A 20 5.44 -9.02 -3.31
C LEU A 20 5.11 -7.79 -2.46
N PHE A 21 4.18 -7.91 -1.51
CA PHE A 21 3.74 -6.78 -0.68
C PHE A 21 3.62 -7.18 0.80
N SER A 22 4.03 -6.28 1.68
CA SER A 22 3.82 -6.36 3.12
C SER A 22 2.98 -5.17 3.55
N LEU A 23 1.87 -5.42 4.25
CA LEU A 23 0.98 -4.37 4.73
C LEU A 23 1.32 -4.06 6.18
N GLU A 24 2.12 -3.03 6.42
CA GLU A 24 2.45 -2.60 7.78
C GLU A 24 1.72 -1.30 8.15
N VAL A 25 1.13 -1.27 9.35
CA VAL A 25 0.47 -0.07 9.86
C VAL A 25 1.38 0.64 10.83
N VAL A 26 1.89 1.78 10.39
CA VAL A 26 2.67 2.67 11.24
C VAL A 26 1.79 3.77 11.82
N ARG A 27 2.04 4.15 13.08
CA ARG A 27 1.25 5.18 13.76
C ARG A 27 1.53 6.60 13.27
N CYS A 28 2.77 6.87 12.84
CA CYS A 28 3.17 8.20 12.38
C CYS A 28 4.27 8.07 11.32
N LEU A 29 4.06 8.74 10.19
CA LEU A 29 5.06 8.93 9.12
C LEU A 29 5.66 10.34 9.14
N GLY A 30 5.29 11.19 10.10
CA GLY A 30 5.74 12.59 10.15
C GLY A 30 5.15 13.49 9.05
N ALA A 31 4.26 12.98 8.21
CA ALA A 31 3.66 13.68 7.08
C ALA A 31 2.20 14.08 7.35
N CYS A 32 1.94 14.66 8.53
CA CYS A 32 0.58 15.01 8.97
C CYS A 32 -0.17 15.93 7.98
N GLY A 33 0.55 16.80 7.25
CA GLY A 33 -0.02 17.68 6.22
C GLY A 33 -0.40 16.98 4.91
N LEU A 34 -0.01 15.73 4.73
CA LEU A 34 -0.26 14.93 3.52
C LEU A 34 -1.17 13.73 3.80
N SER A 35 -1.85 13.72 4.94
CA SER A 35 -2.83 12.69 5.27
C SER A 35 -3.94 12.63 4.21
N PRO A 36 -4.32 11.45 3.70
CA PRO A 36 -3.78 10.11 3.96
C PRO A 36 -2.43 9.90 3.24
N VAL A 37 -1.42 9.44 3.99
CA VAL A 37 -0.08 9.16 3.47
C VAL A 37 0.21 7.65 3.53
N MET A 38 0.81 7.11 2.49
CA MET A 38 1.39 5.77 2.50
C MET A 38 2.78 5.80 1.90
N THR A 39 3.64 4.89 2.33
CA THR A 39 4.98 4.74 1.79
C THR A 39 5.11 3.33 1.23
N ILE A 40 5.57 3.21 0.00
CA ILE A 40 5.84 1.94 -0.67
C ILE A 40 7.33 1.92 -0.99
N ASN A 41 8.08 1.01 -0.37
CA ASN A 41 9.55 1.01 -0.39
C ASN A 41 10.09 2.39 0.03
N GLU A 42 10.76 3.12 -0.88
CA GLU A 42 11.31 4.46 -0.63
C GLU A 42 10.41 5.60 -1.15
N ASN A 43 9.30 5.28 -1.82
CA ASN A 43 8.40 6.27 -2.39
C ASN A 43 7.26 6.61 -1.43
N THR A 44 7.21 7.88 -1.03
CA THR A 44 6.13 8.41 -0.18
C THR A 44 5.02 8.98 -1.05
N TYR A 45 3.81 8.46 -0.88
CA TYR A 45 2.59 8.92 -1.52
C TYR A 45 1.73 9.67 -0.51
N GLY A 46 1.61 10.99 -0.70
CA GLY A 46 0.67 11.83 0.05
C GLY A 46 -0.68 11.95 -0.65
N LEU A 47 -1.71 12.34 0.10
CA LEU A 47 -3.06 12.60 -0.42
C LEU A 47 -3.65 11.40 -1.17
N VAL A 48 -3.36 10.19 -0.70
CA VAL A 48 -3.75 8.95 -1.37
C VAL A 48 -5.25 8.75 -1.23
N LYS A 49 -5.92 8.64 -2.37
CA LYS A 49 -7.34 8.28 -2.45
C LYS A 49 -7.51 6.76 -2.53
N PRO A 50 -8.56 6.20 -1.93
CA PRO A 50 -8.84 4.77 -2.00
C PRO A 50 -9.00 4.24 -3.42
N ASP A 51 -9.52 5.04 -4.36
CA ASP A 51 -9.59 4.69 -5.79
C ASP A 51 -8.23 4.64 -6.50
N ALA A 52 -7.23 5.36 -6.01
CA ALA A 52 -5.88 5.36 -6.58
C ALA A 52 -5.05 4.17 -6.11
N ILE A 53 -5.42 3.52 -5.00
CA ILE A 53 -4.73 2.35 -4.43
C ILE A 53 -4.50 1.25 -5.47
N PRO A 54 -5.51 0.74 -6.20
CA PRO A 54 -5.29 -0.31 -7.21
C PRO A 54 -4.32 0.13 -8.31
N GLN A 55 -4.41 1.39 -8.76
CA GLN A 55 -3.49 1.92 -9.78
C GLN A 55 -2.04 1.97 -9.28
N ILE A 56 -1.85 2.39 -8.03
CA ILE A 56 -0.52 2.45 -7.41
C ILE A 56 0.03 1.03 -7.23
N LEU A 57 -0.76 0.10 -6.69
CA LEU A 57 -0.37 -1.31 -6.55
C LEU A 57 0.00 -1.94 -7.89
N MET A 58 -0.72 -1.61 -8.96
CA MET A 58 -0.45 -2.11 -10.31
C MET A 58 0.87 -1.58 -10.88
N ALA A 59 1.30 -0.38 -10.50
CA ALA A 59 2.62 0.15 -10.87
C ALA A 59 3.77 -0.57 -10.16
N TYR A 60 3.51 -1.19 -9.00
CA TYR A 60 4.49 -1.95 -8.23
C TYR A 60 4.41 -3.46 -8.44
N ARG A 61 3.29 -4.00 -8.94
CA ARG A 61 3.25 -5.38 -9.40
C ARG A 61 4.16 -5.50 -10.63
N PRO A 62 5.26 -6.27 -10.58
CA PRO A 62 6.01 -6.55 -11.78
C PRO A 62 5.08 -7.25 -12.78
N ALA A 63 5.10 -6.81 -14.04
CA ALA A 63 4.31 -7.36 -15.14
C ALA A 63 4.77 -8.79 -15.53
N GLY A 64 4.76 -9.74 -14.58
CA GLY A 64 5.40 -11.05 -14.75
C GLY A 64 5.04 -12.10 -13.71
N VAL A 65 3.77 -12.22 -13.35
CA VAL A 65 3.22 -13.49 -12.81
C VAL A 65 2.07 -13.94 -13.71
N ALA A 66 2.46 -14.51 -14.84
CA ALA A 66 1.66 -15.42 -15.66
C ALA A 66 2.44 -16.74 -15.76
#